data_AF-A0A353WS71-F1
#
_entry.id   AF-A0A353WS71-F1
#
_cell.length_a   1.000
_cell.length_b   1.000
_cell.length_c   1.000
_cell.angle_alpha   90.00
_cell.angle_beta   90.00
_cell.angle_gamma   90.00
#
_symmetry.space_group_name_H-M   'P 1'
#
loop_
_entity.id
_entity.type
_entity.pdbx_description
1 polymer ?
#
loop_
_entity_poly.entity_id
_entity_poly.type
_entity_poly.pdbx_seq_one_letter_code
_entity_poly.pdbx_strand_id
1 'polypeptide(L)'
;MQNNKIIVGITQGDSNGIGYEVIIKALADPRILEQFTPVIYGSSKLFGFYRKTIPEVEQMDTNAINSATEAHPKRINIVNCLPDNTFAEPGQATAES
;
A
#
# COMPACT_ATOMS: atom_id res chain seq x y z
N MET A 1 -19.85 -11.24 -18.50
CA MET A 1 -19.62 -11.88 -17.17
C MET A 1 -18.94 -10.85 -16.29
N GLN A 2 -19.54 -10.49 -15.14
CA GLN A 2 -18.83 -9.67 -14.15
C GLN A 2 -17.68 -10.50 -13.60
N ASN A 3 -16.49 -10.29 -14.15
CA ASN A 3 -15.28 -10.97 -13.72
C ASN A 3 -14.76 -10.22 -12.50
N ASN A 4 -15.42 -10.38 -11.35
CA ASN A 4 -14.98 -9.76 -10.10
C ASN A 4 -13.61 -10.32 -9.77
N LYS A 5 -12.57 -9.52 -10.04
CA LYS A 5 -11.18 -9.86 -9.74
C LYS A 5 -11.07 -10.11 -8.23
N ILE A 6 -10.21 -11.06 -7.87
CA ILE A 6 -9.95 -11.38 -6.47
C ILE A 6 -9.44 -10.12 -5.78
N ILE A 7 -9.98 -9.84 -4.59
CA ILE A 7 -9.47 -8.79 -3.71
C ILE A 7 -8.42 -9.41 -2.81
N VAL A 8 -7.21 -8.85 -2.81
CA VAL A 8 -6.08 -9.37 -2.04
C VAL A 8 -5.72 -8.35 -0.97
N GLY A 9 -5.85 -8.75 0.29
CA GLY A 9 -5.39 -7.98 1.44
C GLY A 9 -3.87 -8.09 1.60
N ILE A 10 -3.20 -6.96 1.79
CA ILE A 10 -1.75 -6.87 2.01
C ILE A 10 -1.51 -6.03 3.25
N THR A 11 -0.89 -6.59 4.28
CA THR A 11 -0.50 -5.80 5.45
C THR A 11 0.80 -5.06 5.18
N GLN A 12 0.93 -3.80 5.62
CA GLN A 12 2.18 -3.05 5.47
C GLN A 12 3.37 -3.69 6.24
N GLY A 13 3.09 -4.41 7.33
CA GLY A 13 4.10 -4.88 8.27
C GLY A 13 4.63 -3.74 9.17
N ASP A 14 5.88 -3.90 9.61
CA ASP A 14 6.61 -2.88 10.36
C ASP A 14 6.84 -1.63 9.50
N SER A 15 6.44 -0.47 10.03
CA SER A 15 6.58 0.85 9.41
C SER A 15 8.02 1.27 9.17
N ASN A 16 8.98 0.72 9.92
CA ASN A 16 10.42 1.00 9.81
C ASN A 16 11.19 -0.10 9.07
N GLY A 17 10.50 -1.20 8.72
CA GLY A 17 11.03 -2.23 7.85
C GLY A 17 10.91 -1.88 6.37
N ILE A 18 11.25 -2.85 5.50
CA ILE A 18 11.23 -2.68 4.04
C ILE A 18 9.86 -3.00 3.40
N GLY A 19 8.83 -3.27 4.22
CA GLY A 19 7.54 -3.79 3.75
C GLY A 19 6.91 -2.91 2.68
N TYR A 20 6.90 -1.60 2.90
CA TYR A 20 6.39 -0.66 1.91
C TYR A 20 7.22 -0.62 0.62
N GLU A 21 8.53 -0.67 0.70
CA GLU A 21 9.37 -0.69 -0.52
C GLU A 21 9.07 -1.92 -1.38
N VAL A 22 8.90 -3.08 -0.74
CA VAL A 22 8.56 -4.33 -1.43
C VAL A 22 7.17 -4.24 -2.06
N ILE A 23 6.17 -3.75 -1.31
CA ILE A 23 4.80 -3.57 -1.82
C ILE A 23 4.79 -2.61 -3.02
N ILE A 24 5.47 -1.47 -2.89
CA ILE A 24 5.57 -0.45 -3.95
C ILE A 24 6.22 -1.04 -5.20
N LYS A 25 7.37 -1.71 -5.06
CA LYS A 25 8.08 -2.33 -6.20
C LYS A 25 7.27 -3.46 -6.85
N ALA A 26 6.54 -4.24 -6.05
CA ALA A 26 5.68 -5.31 -6.55
C ALA A 26 4.44 -4.79 -7.30
N LEU A 27 3.93 -3.62 -6.92
CA LEU A 27 2.75 -2.99 -7.54
C LEU A 27 3.11 -1.92 -8.59
N ALA A 28 4.40 -1.66 -8.83
CA ALA A 28 4.88 -0.60 -9.70
C ALA A 28 4.50 -0.80 -11.18
N ASP A 29 4.32 -2.03 -11.63
CA ASP A 29 3.84 -2.33 -12.98
C ASP A 29 2.29 -2.36 -12.99
N PRO A 30 1.61 -1.37 -13.60
CA PRO A 30 0.15 -1.28 -13.56
C PRO A 30 -0.57 -2.50 -14.16
N ARG A 31 0.11 -3.30 -14.99
CA ARG A 31 -0.45 -4.54 -15.56
C ARG A 31 -0.81 -5.55 -14.48
N ILE A 32 -0.19 -5.49 -13.29
CA ILE A 32 -0.54 -6.35 -12.16
C ILE A 32 -1.97 -6.11 -11.67
N LEU A 33 -2.49 -4.88 -11.81
CA LEU A 33 -3.83 -4.50 -11.37
C LEU A 33 -4.94 -5.09 -12.28
N GLU A 34 -4.56 -5.67 -13.43
CA GLU A 34 -5.47 -6.47 -14.26
C GLU A 34 -5.63 -7.91 -13.73
N GLN A 35 -4.74 -8.36 -12.84
CA GLN A 35 -4.79 -9.72 -12.25
C GLN A 35 -5.64 -9.76 -10.99
N PHE A 36 -5.51 -8.77 -10.11
CA PHE A 36 -6.25 -8.68 -8.84
C PHE A 36 -6.41 -7.23 -8.37
N THR A 37 -7.27 -7.01 -7.37
CA THR A 37 -7.44 -5.69 -6.73
C THR A 37 -6.72 -5.68 -5.37
N PRO A 38 -5.57 -4.98 -5.24
CA PRO A 38 -4.87 -4.88 -3.97
C PRO A 38 -5.60 -3.96 -2.99
N VAL A 39 -5.69 -4.40 -1.74
CA VAL A 39 -6.12 -3.61 -0.59
C VAL A 39 -5.01 -3.67 0.46
N ILE A 40 -4.30 -2.57 0.63
CA ILE A 40 -3.23 -2.44 1.62
C ILE A 40 -3.85 -2.02 2.95
N TYR A 41 -3.60 -2.78 4.00
CA TYR A 41 -3.92 -2.41 5.38
C TYR A 41 -2.66 -1.80 6.01
N GLY A 42 -2.66 -0.48 6.18
CA GLY A 42 -1.47 0.27 6.62
C GLY A 42 -1.71 1.77 6.72
N SER A 43 -0.73 2.59 6.36
CA SER A 43 -0.83 4.06 6.31
C SER A 43 -0.56 4.61 4.90
N SER A 44 -1.52 5.32 4.32
CA SER A 44 -1.34 6.03 3.04
C SER A 44 -0.23 7.08 3.11
N LYS A 45 -0.04 7.70 4.29
CA LYS A 45 1.05 8.65 4.56
C LYS A 45 2.41 7.99 4.48
N LEU A 46 2.59 6.82 5.11
CA LEU A 46 3.84 6.06 5.04
C LEU A 46 4.11 5.52 3.64
N PHE A 47 3.08 5.03 2.95
CA PHE A 47 3.19 4.65 1.54
C PHE A 47 3.74 5.83 0.70
N GLY A 48 3.16 7.02 0.87
CA GLY A 48 3.62 8.23 0.18
C GLY A 48 5.05 8.64 0.55
N PHE A 49 5.46 8.43 1.81
CA PHE A 49 6.84 8.63 2.26
C PHE A 49 7.80 7.68 1.53
N TYR A 50 7.58 6.36 1.62
CA TYR A 50 8.45 5.37 0.98
C TYR A 50 8.44 5.47 -0.55
N ARG A 51 7.30 5.76 -1.19
CA ARG A 51 7.24 5.93 -2.65
C ARG A 51 8.15 7.07 -3.13
N LYS A 52 8.30 8.15 -2.36
CA LYS A 52 9.20 9.25 -2.71
C LYS A 52 10.69 8.87 -2.61
N THR A 53 11.02 7.80 -1.88
CA THR A 53 12.40 7.32 -1.75
C THR A 53 12.84 6.40 -2.90
N ILE A 54 11.92 6.00 -3.78
CA ILE A 54 12.17 5.05 -4.88
C ILE A 54 12.07 5.81 -6.22
N PRO A 55 13.18 6.35 -6.75
CA PRO A 55 13.16 7.22 -7.92
C PRO A 55 12.74 6.51 -9.22
N GLU A 56 12.87 5.19 -9.30
CA GLU A 56 12.54 4.39 -10.49
C GLU A 56 11.04 4.16 -10.66
N VAL A 57 10.23 4.44 -9.64
CA VAL A 57 8.78 4.22 -9.69
C VAL A 57 8.08 5.49 -10.15
N GLU A 58 7.41 5.41 -11.30
CA GLU A 58 6.55 6.46 -11.84
C GLU A 58 5.45 6.88 -10.85
N GLN A 59 4.66 7.89 -11.21
CA GLN A 59 3.55 8.32 -10.36
C GLN A 59 2.58 7.14 -10.15
N MET A 60 2.45 6.73 -8.90
CA MET A 60 1.60 5.63 -8.48
C MET A 60 0.54 6.19 -7.55
N ASP A 61 -0.69 6.28 -8.06
CA ASP A 61 -1.81 6.85 -7.32
C ASP A 61 -2.47 5.79 -6.43
N THR A 62 -2.77 6.18 -5.20
CA THR A 62 -3.47 5.33 -4.22
C THR A 62 -4.86 5.86 -3.92
N ASN A 63 -5.79 4.96 -3.67
CA ASN A 63 -7.16 5.27 -3.29
C ASN A 63 -7.40 4.90 -1.82
N ALA A 64 -7.60 5.89 -0.96
CA ALA A 64 -7.94 5.64 0.44
C ALA A 64 -9.41 5.22 0.55
N ILE A 65 -9.68 4.14 1.27
CA ILE A 65 -11.01 3.53 1.46
C ILE A 65 -11.23 3.20 2.94
N ASN A 66 -12.49 3.10 3.37
CA ASN A 66 -12.80 2.75 4.77
C ASN A 66 -12.84 1.24 4.99
N SER A 67 -13.14 0.47 3.93
CA SER A 67 -13.33 -0.98 4.01
C SER A 67 -12.99 -1.66 2.69
N ALA A 68 -12.55 -2.92 2.72
CA ALA A 68 -12.23 -3.67 1.50
C ALA A 68 -13.42 -3.84 0.54
N THR A 69 -14.65 -3.72 1.03
CA THR A 69 -15.86 -3.73 0.20
C THR A 69 -16.00 -2.50 -0.69
N GLU A 70 -15.31 -1.40 -0.37
CA GLU A 70 -15.25 -0.17 -1.17
C GLU A 70 -14.10 -0.18 -2.19
N ALA A 71 -13.34 -1.28 -2.30
CA ALA A 71 -12.16 -1.35 -3.16
C ALA A 71 -12.50 -1.07 -4.63
N HIS A 72 -11.78 -0.12 -5.22
CA HIS A 72 -11.91 0.20 -6.64
C HIS A 72 -11.00 -0.71 -7.47
N PRO A 73 -11.54 -1.44 -8.47
CA PRO A 73 -10.74 -2.21 -9.40
C PRO A 73 -9.73 -1.33 -10.14
N LYS A 74 -8.59 -1.92 -10.54
CA LYS A 74 -7.51 -1.22 -11.26
C LYS A 74 -6.91 -0.03 -10.49
N ARG A 75 -7.02 -0.04 -9.17
CA ARG A 75 -6.42 0.93 -8.25
C ARG A 75 -5.67 0.20 -7.16
N ILE A 76 -4.67 0.88 -6.60
CA ILE A 76 -4.08 0.48 -5.33
C ILE A 76 -4.93 1.09 -4.24
N ASN A 77 -5.65 0.26 -3.50
CA ASN A 77 -6.52 0.71 -2.43
C ASN A 77 -5.80 0.62 -1.08
N ILE A 78 -6.03 1.57 -0.19
CA ILE A 78 -5.44 1.58 1.15
C ILE A 78 -6.55 1.79 2.18
N VAL A 79 -6.65 0.86 3.13
CA VAL A 79 -7.39 1.06 4.38
C VAL A 79 -6.39 1.58 5.42
N ASN A 80 -6.64 2.78 5.93
CA ASN A 80 -5.79 3.37 6.95
C ASN A 80 -6.01 2.67 8.31
N CYS A 81 -4.94 2.10 8.86
CA CYS A 81 -4.95 1.32 10.10
C CYS A 81 -4.05 1.91 11.19
N LEU A 82 -3.35 3.01 10.90
CA LEU A 82 -2.43 3.67 11.83
C LEU A 82 -2.89 5.10 12.12
N PRO A 83 -2.57 5.66 13.31
CA PRO A 83 -2.82 7.06 13.65
C PRO A 83 -2.14 8.04 12.67
N ASP A 84 -2.76 9.19 12.42
CA ASP A 84 -2.25 10.21 11.48
C ASP A 84 -0.90 10.82 11.88
N ASN A 85 -0.59 10.80 13.18
CA ASN A 85 0.69 11.28 13.72
C ASN A 85 1.83 10.27 13.55
N THR A 86 1.59 9.07 13.01
CA THR A 86 2.65 8.09 12.72
C THR A 86 3.63 8.65 11.68
N PHE A 87 4.92 8.39 11.90
CA PHE A 87 6.02 8.68 10.99
C PHE A 87 6.97 7.48 10.93
N ALA A 88 7.77 7.40 9.87
CA ALA A 88 8.77 6.34 9.71
C ALA A 88 10.16 6.86 10.05
N GLU A 89 10.93 6.00 10.71
CA GLU A 89 12.37 6.12 10.93
C GLU A 89 13.01 4.81 10.40
N PRO A 90 13.26 4.71 9.09
CA PRO A 90 13.67 3.45 8.47
C PRO A 90 14.88 2.81 9.16
N GLY A 91 14.76 1.53 9.52
CA GLY A 91 15.80 0.77 10.21
C GLY A 91 15.89 1.00 11.73
N GLN A 92 15.10 1.91 12.30
CA GLN A 92 15.05 2.15 13.75
C GLN A 92 13.97 1.27 14.39
N ALA A 93 14.33 0.49 15.42
CA ALA A 93 13.35 -0.29 16.16
C ALA A 93 12.41 0.64 16.97
N THR A 94 11.11 0.35 16.94
CA THR A 94 10.11 0.98 17.82
C THR A 94 9.70 0.01 18.92
N ALA A 95 9.07 0.52 19.98
CA ALA A 95 8.54 -0.33 21.05
C ALA A 95 7.40 -1.26 20.57
N GLU A 96 6.81 -0.98 19.41
CA GLU A 96 5.73 -1.78 18.82
C GLU A 96 6.22 -2.93 17.93
N SER A 97 7.55 -3.05 17.70
CA SER A 97 8.18 -4.02 16.78
C SER A 97 9.11 -5.00 17.49
#